data_AF-A0A235HSU3-F1
#
_entry.id   AF-A0A235HSU3-F1
#
_cell.length_a   1.000
_cell.length_b   1.000
_cell.length_c   1.000
_cell.angle_alpha   90.00
_cell.angle_beta   90.00
_cell.angle_gamma   90.00
#
_symmetry.space_group_name_H-M   'P 1'
#
loop_
_entity.id
_entity.type
_entity.pdbx_description
1 polymer ?
#
loop_
_entity_poly.entity_id
_entity_poly.type
_entity_poly.pdbx_seq_one_letter_code
_entity_poly.pdbx_strand_id
1 'polypeptide(L)'
;MINKLFKFSVKYLPAITAIITILPLPVKAATFLVTERAVLGGTDLVNWGSLGKVFNPSAPDFSVFLPNSFSVTSQGGLGLDINIAPTNNPRVTPPFVFQTLPSPGIRSNFAPGDFILFGGIDPTGFIPLPPGTPDPGTQGNGEPLTISFAQPVLGAGTQIAIDTSKLKVETFLNAFDSNNNLLGSFSVPNISSLALDNSAVFLGIRSDTPNISRLVFSSSAPQFGLAINQVSILAVPESTYTLAILAFGVSGAVLKLRQRTWPNNY
;
A
#
# COMPACT_ATOMS: atom_id res chain seq x y z
N MET A 1 82.45 -1.05 -30.49
CA MET A 1 81.73 -0.75 -29.24
C MET A 1 80.27 -0.43 -29.60
N ILE A 2 79.36 -1.30 -29.14
CA ILE A 2 77.94 -1.04 -28.76
C ILE A 2 76.93 -0.65 -29.87
N ASN A 3 76.19 -1.68 -30.29
CA ASN A 3 74.74 -1.79 -30.60
C ASN A 3 73.81 -0.57 -30.35
N LYS A 4 72.88 -0.34 -31.29
CA LYS A 4 71.40 -0.51 -31.15
C LYS A 4 70.69 0.08 -32.38
N LEU A 5 70.09 -0.73 -33.27
CA LEU A 5 68.77 -1.39 -33.22
C LEU A 5 67.72 -0.61 -34.05
N PHE A 6 67.30 -1.22 -35.15
CA PHE A 6 66.16 -0.89 -36.00
C PHE A 6 64.88 -0.63 -35.18
N LYS A 7 64.08 0.36 -35.61
CA LYS A 7 62.62 0.35 -35.37
C LYS A 7 61.85 0.92 -36.57
N PHE A 8 61.17 0.02 -37.27
CA PHE A 8 59.98 0.31 -38.07
C PHE A 8 58.81 0.71 -37.14
N SER A 9 57.93 1.61 -37.59
CA SER A 9 56.57 1.75 -37.07
C SER A 9 55.67 2.23 -38.21
N VAL A 10 55.16 1.29 -39.02
CA VAL A 10 53.80 0.73 -38.99
C VAL A 10 52.70 1.78 -39.27
N LYS A 11 52.14 1.60 -40.46
CA LYS A 11 50.94 2.21 -41.04
C LYS A 11 49.66 1.74 -40.31
N TYR A 12 48.69 2.66 -40.20
CA TYR A 12 47.23 2.51 -40.08
C TYR A 12 46.65 1.35 -39.22
N LEU A 13 45.96 1.71 -38.14
CA LEU A 13 44.85 0.91 -37.60
C LEU A 13 43.57 1.78 -37.62
N PRO A 14 42.48 1.37 -38.29
CA PRO A 14 41.18 2.01 -38.12
C PRO A 14 40.59 1.61 -36.77
N ALA A 15 40.14 2.58 -35.99
CA ALA A 15 39.39 2.33 -34.75
C ALA A 15 38.00 1.77 -35.12
N ILE A 16 37.78 0.49 -34.81
CA ILE A 16 36.44 -0.12 -34.87
C ILE A 16 35.73 0.25 -33.56
N THR A 17 34.84 1.25 -33.62
CA THR A 17 33.91 1.53 -32.53
C THR A 17 32.74 0.55 -32.64
N ALA A 18 32.72 -0.48 -31.80
CA ALA A 18 31.56 -1.35 -31.67
C ALA A 18 30.46 -0.63 -30.88
N ILE A 19 29.36 -0.28 -31.53
CA ILE A 19 28.14 0.18 -30.86
C ILE A 19 27.38 -1.06 -30.38
N ILE A 20 27.46 -1.35 -29.09
CA ILE A 20 26.62 -2.37 -28.46
C ILE A 20 25.28 -1.70 -28.14
N THR A 21 24.28 -1.87 -29.01
CA THR A 21 22.88 -1.59 -28.68
C THR A 21 22.39 -2.63 -27.68
N ILE A 22 22.41 -2.29 -26.39
CA ILE A 22 21.68 -3.05 -25.37
C ILE A 22 20.21 -2.66 -25.54
N LEU A 23 19.45 -3.48 -26.27
CA LEU A 23 17.99 -3.39 -26.23
C LEU A 23 17.56 -3.89 -24.84
N PRO A 24 16.96 -3.05 -23.98
CA PRO A 24 16.39 -3.55 -22.74
C PRO A 24 15.26 -4.51 -23.12
N LEU A 25 15.45 -5.80 -22.84
CA LEU A 25 14.34 -6.74 -22.84
C LEU A 25 13.33 -6.21 -21.80
N PRO A 26 12.02 -6.18 -22.11
CA PRO A 26 11.02 -5.89 -21.09
C PRO A 26 11.08 -7.00 -20.05
N VAL A 27 11.81 -6.79 -18.97
CA VAL A 27 11.72 -7.63 -17.78
C VAL A 27 10.34 -7.35 -17.21
N LYS A 28 9.39 -8.24 -17.50
CA LYS A 28 8.11 -8.25 -16.78
C LYS A 28 8.47 -8.54 -15.32
N ALA A 29 8.19 -7.59 -14.45
CA ALA A 29 8.40 -7.77 -13.02
C ALA A 29 7.70 -9.04 -12.53
N ALA A 30 8.39 -9.85 -11.75
CA ALA A 30 7.76 -10.98 -11.10
C ALA A 30 6.85 -10.44 -9.99
N THR A 31 5.56 -10.76 -10.06
CA THR A 31 4.61 -10.45 -8.99
C THR A 31 4.10 -11.72 -8.35
N PHE A 32 4.06 -11.75 -7.03
CA PHE A 32 3.60 -12.90 -6.27
C PHE A 32 2.62 -12.48 -5.18
N LEU A 33 1.64 -13.36 -4.95
CA LEU A 33 0.68 -13.23 -3.87
C LEU A 33 1.37 -13.44 -2.52
N VAL A 34 0.96 -12.67 -1.52
CA VAL A 34 1.38 -12.79 -0.14
C VAL A 34 0.14 -12.94 0.73
N THR A 35 0.01 -14.06 1.44
CA THR A 35 -1.14 -14.37 2.29
C THR A 35 -0.88 -14.18 3.79
N GLU A 36 0.31 -13.70 4.14
CA GLU A 36 0.70 -13.43 5.52
C GLU A 36 1.38 -12.06 5.64
N ARG A 37 0.93 -11.24 6.59
CA ARG A 37 1.47 -9.88 6.78
C ARG A 37 2.97 -9.88 7.08
N ALA A 38 3.43 -10.83 7.89
CA ALA A 38 4.85 -10.92 8.25
C ALA A 38 5.73 -11.23 7.03
N VAL A 39 5.25 -12.06 6.11
CA VAL A 39 5.97 -12.43 4.87
C VAL A 39 6.04 -11.26 3.88
N LEU A 40 5.06 -10.35 3.91
CA LEU A 40 5.13 -9.13 3.10
C LEU A 40 6.37 -8.30 3.46
N GLY A 41 6.76 -8.31 4.74
CA GLY A 41 7.94 -7.59 5.24
C GLY A 41 7.80 -6.08 5.13
N GLY A 42 6.57 -5.55 5.25
CA GLY A 42 6.31 -4.12 5.10
C GLY A 42 7.13 -3.27 6.06
N THR A 43 7.70 -2.19 5.52
CA THR A 43 8.54 -1.21 6.22
C THR A 43 7.80 0.07 6.55
N ASP A 44 6.57 0.21 6.04
CA ASP A 44 5.69 1.35 6.21
C ASP A 44 4.24 0.85 6.35
N LEU A 45 3.35 1.69 6.87
CA LEU A 45 1.95 1.36 7.06
C LEU A 45 1.01 2.57 7.04
N VAL A 46 -0.25 2.31 6.73
CA VAL A 46 -1.38 3.20 7.02
C VAL A 46 -2.22 2.57 8.12
N ASN A 47 -2.37 3.29 9.23
CA ASN A 47 -3.33 2.97 10.28
C ASN A 47 -4.51 3.94 10.18
N TRP A 48 -5.72 3.44 9.99
CA TRP A 48 -6.91 4.26 9.76
C TRP A 48 -7.28 5.17 10.94
N GLY A 49 -6.84 4.85 12.16
CA GLY A 49 -7.01 5.73 13.32
C GLY A 49 -6.28 7.07 13.17
N SER A 50 -5.25 7.16 12.33
CA SER A 50 -4.52 8.39 12.06
C SER A 50 -5.34 9.48 11.36
N LEU A 51 -6.48 9.13 10.76
CA LEU A 51 -7.41 10.09 10.15
C LEU A 51 -8.13 10.96 11.17
N GLY A 52 -8.09 10.61 12.46
CA GLY A 52 -8.80 11.34 13.53
C GLY A 52 -10.32 11.27 13.46
N LYS A 53 -10.86 10.41 12.57
CA LYS A 53 -12.28 10.25 12.28
C LYS A 53 -12.72 8.83 12.57
N VAL A 54 -13.00 8.52 13.83
CA VAL A 54 -13.37 7.17 14.28
C VAL A 54 -14.81 7.16 14.77
N PHE A 55 -15.66 6.39 14.10
CA PHE A 55 -17.05 6.18 14.44
C PHE A 55 -17.18 5.29 15.68
N ASN A 56 -18.00 5.74 16.63
CA ASN A 56 -18.35 4.98 17.83
C ASN A 56 -19.84 4.60 17.79
N PRO A 57 -20.21 3.31 17.66
CA PRO A 57 -21.61 2.91 17.60
C PRO A 57 -22.37 3.15 18.92
N SER A 58 -21.67 3.27 20.06
CA SER A 58 -22.30 3.55 21.35
C SER A 58 -22.59 5.04 21.57
N ALA A 59 -21.94 5.92 20.81
CA ALA A 59 -22.19 7.36 20.79
C ALA A 59 -22.07 7.85 19.34
N PRO A 60 -23.08 7.59 18.49
CA PRO A 60 -22.97 7.79 17.05
C PRO A 60 -22.78 9.27 16.70
N ASP A 61 -21.64 9.59 16.09
CA ASP A 61 -21.38 10.85 15.42
C ASP A 61 -21.15 10.56 13.94
N PHE A 62 -22.13 10.86 13.09
CA PHE A 62 -22.06 10.60 11.66
C PHE A 62 -21.20 11.62 10.91
N SER A 63 -20.75 12.71 11.55
CA SER A 63 -19.86 13.71 10.93
C SER A 63 -18.45 13.18 10.69
N VAL A 64 -18.06 12.10 11.38
CA VAL A 64 -16.77 11.42 11.20
C VAL A 64 -16.73 10.53 9.97
N PHE A 65 -17.83 10.40 9.23
CA PHE A 65 -17.84 9.61 8.00
C PHE A 65 -16.93 10.24 6.94
N LEU A 66 -16.41 9.37 6.09
CA LEU A 66 -15.48 9.70 5.03
C LEU A 66 -16.22 9.84 3.70
N PRO A 67 -15.73 10.70 2.79
CA PRO A 67 -16.14 10.63 1.40
C PRO A 67 -15.69 9.30 0.78
N ASN A 68 -16.31 8.90 -0.33
CA ASN A 68 -15.94 7.69 -1.09
C ASN A 68 -14.51 7.73 -1.64
N SER A 69 -13.96 8.94 -1.85
CA SER A 69 -12.58 9.14 -2.26
C SER A 69 -11.89 10.13 -1.33
N PHE A 70 -10.71 9.78 -0.81
CA PHE A 70 -9.92 10.63 0.08
C PHE A 70 -8.44 10.27 0.01
N SER A 71 -7.58 11.21 0.40
CA SER A 71 -6.14 11.00 0.49
C SER A 71 -5.71 10.75 1.94
N VAL A 72 -4.66 9.96 2.12
CA VAL A 72 -4.01 9.67 3.40
C VAL A 72 -2.50 9.59 3.20
N THR A 73 -1.74 9.87 4.24
CA THR A 73 -0.28 9.68 4.24
C THR A 73 0.07 8.50 5.14
N SER A 74 0.92 7.61 4.68
CA SER A 74 1.48 6.54 5.51
C SER A 74 2.37 7.11 6.62
N GLN A 75 2.71 6.28 7.60
CA GLN A 75 3.61 6.69 8.69
C GLN A 75 5.02 7.04 8.20
N GLY A 76 5.46 6.42 7.10
CA GLY A 76 6.71 6.70 6.41
C GLY A 76 6.66 7.90 5.45
N GLY A 77 5.52 8.59 5.32
CA GLY A 77 5.38 9.80 4.51
C GLY A 77 4.94 9.58 3.06
N LEU A 78 4.67 8.34 2.64
CA LEU A 78 4.13 8.04 1.31
C LEU A 78 2.68 8.51 1.23
N GLY A 79 2.32 9.26 0.18
CA GLY A 79 0.93 9.62 -0.10
C GLY A 79 0.14 8.48 -0.73
N LEU A 80 -1.13 8.32 -0.36
CA LEU A 80 -2.05 7.34 -0.90
C LEU A 80 -3.41 7.98 -1.17
N ASP A 81 -4.04 7.58 -2.27
CA ASP A 81 -5.42 7.91 -2.59
C ASP A 81 -6.28 6.66 -2.46
N ILE A 82 -7.30 6.76 -1.61
CA ILE A 82 -8.28 5.71 -1.35
C ILE A 82 -9.53 6.04 -2.15
N ASN A 83 -10.07 5.05 -2.85
CA ASN A 83 -11.35 5.16 -3.54
C ASN A 83 -12.19 3.90 -3.33
N ILE A 84 -13.31 4.04 -2.65
CA ILE A 84 -14.32 3.00 -2.46
C ILE A 84 -15.45 3.34 -3.43
N ALA A 85 -15.72 2.46 -4.39
CA ALA A 85 -16.82 2.71 -5.33
C ALA A 85 -18.16 2.86 -4.56
N PRO A 86 -19.00 3.84 -4.92
CA PRO A 86 -20.27 4.03 -4.24
C PRO A 86 -21.26 2.92 -4.62
N THR A 87 -22.03 2.47 -3.64
CA THR A 87 -23.21 1.64 -3.92
C THR A 87 -24.39 2.50 -4.40
N ASN A 88 -25.27 1.91 -5.22
CA ASN A 88 -26.53 2.54 -5.63
C ASN A 88 -27.62 2.48 -4.56
N ASN A 89 -27.38 1.78 -3.43
CA ASN A 89 -28.33 1.68 -2.34
C ASN A 89 -28.25 2.90 -1.41
N PRO A 90 -29.27 3.80 -1.40
CA PRO A 90 -29.22 5.04 -0.63
C PRO A 90 -29.33 4.82 0.89
N ARG A 91 -29.63 3.59 1.35
CA ARG A 91 -29.66 3.26 2.79
C ARG A 91 -28.27 3.00 3.36
N VAL A 92 -27.31 2.63 2.51
CA VAL A 92 -25.96 2.30 2.96
C VAL A 92 -25.23 3.58 3.30
N THR A 93 -24.59 3.59 4.47
CA THR A 93 -23.77 4.73 4.91
C THR A 93 -22.61 5.01 3.96
N PRO A 94 -22.09 6.24 3.92
CA PRO A 94 -20.73 6.49 3.43
C PRO A 94 -19.69 5.63 4.16
N PRO A 95 -18.46 5.52 3.61
CA PRO A 95 -17.37 4.85 4.30
C PRO A 95 -17.04 5.48 5.64
N PHE A 96 -16.56 4.68 6.59
CA PHE A 96 -16.12 5.17 7.89
C PHE A 96 -15.05 4.28 8.50
N VAL A 97 -14.37 4.82 9.52
CA VAL A 97 -13.42 4.05 10.32
C VAL A 97 -14.04 3.74 11.66
N PHE A 98 -13.86 2.52 12.17
CA PHE A 98 -14.21 2.17 13.55
C PHE A 98 -13.06 1.40 14.20
N GLN A 99 -13.03 1.37 15.53
CA GLN A 99 -12.14 0.49 16.27
C GLN A 99 -12.87 -0.79 16.67
N THR A 100 -12.26 -1.95 16.42
CA THR A 100 -12.82 -3.24 16.82
C THR A 100 -12.74 -3.38 18.34
N LEU A 101 -13.89 -3.63 18.96
CA LEU A 101 -14.02 -3.78 20.41
C LEU A 101 -14.94 -4.96 20.69
N PRO A 102 -14.81 -5.62 21.85
CA PRO A 102 -15.86 -6.52 22.34
C PRO A 102 -17.21 -5.82 22.38
N SER A 103 -18.30 -6.60 22.45
CA SER A 103 -19.66 -6.05 22.61
C SER A 103 -19.68 -4.97 23.70
N PRO A 104 -20.18 -3.75 23.43
CA PRO A 104 -21.08 -3.36 22.33
C PRO A 104 -20.41 -2.84 21.03
N GLY A 105 -19.19 -3.27 20.68
CA GLY A 105 -18.52 -2.90 19.42
C GLY A 105 -19.18 -3.44 18.14
N ILE A 106 -18.76 -2.90 16.98
CA ILE A 106 -19.18 -3.42 15.67
C ILE A 106 -18.59 -4.83 15.49
N ARG A 107 -19.44 -5.79 15.15
CA ARG A 107 -19.05 -7.18 14.93
C ARG A 107 -18.11 -7.27 13.73
N SER A 108 -17.07 -8.08 13.85
CA SER A 108 -16.05 -8.25 12.82
C SER A 108 -15.17 -9.45 13.16
N ASN A 109 -14.36 -9.96 12.24
CA ASN A 109 -13.34 -10.97 12.49
C ASN A 109 -11.89 -10.44 12.42
N PHE A 110 -11.68 -9.12 12.45
CA PHE A 110 -10.34 -8.56 12.67
C PHE A 110 -9.87 -8.77 14.13
N ALA A 111 -8.60 -8.45 14.41
CA ALA A 111 -8.09 -8.49 15.77
C ALA A 111 -8.78 -7.45 16.66
N PRO A 112 -8.94 -7.69 17.97
CA PRO A 112 -9.38 -6.66 18.91
C PRO A 112 -8.44 -5.44 18.91
N GLY A 113 -9.02 -4.24 18.86
CA GLY A 113 -8.29 -2.96 18.89
C GLY A 113 -7.85 -2.43 17.52
N ASP A 114 -8.01 -3.21 16.45
CA ASP A 114 -7.74 -2.78 15.08
C ASP A 114 -8.65 -1.61 14.67
N PHE A 115 -8.07 -0.65 13.96
CA PHE A 115 -8.85 0.35 13.23
C PHE A 115 -9.18 -0.21 11.85
N ILE A 116 -10.46 -0.17 11.49
CA ILE A 116 -11.01 -0.77 10.28
C ILE A 116 -11.60 0.32 9.40
N LEU A 117 -11.12 0.42 8.16
CA LEU A 117 -11.81 1.17 7.12
C LEU A 117 -12.90 0.28 6.54
N PHE A 118 -14.13 0.75 6.64
CA PHE A 118 -15.31 0.00 6.22
C PHE A 118 -16.05 0.75 5.13
N GLY A 119 -16.43 0.04 4.06
CA GLY A 119 -17.09 0.62 2.89
C GLY A 119 -18.45 1.25 3.19
N GLY A 120 -19.11 0.79 4.26
CA GLY A 120 -20.42 1.26 4.69
C GLY A 120 -21.38 0.09 4.91
N ILE A 121 -22.46 0.36 5.64
CA ILE A 121 -23.48 -0.61 6.03
C ILE A 121 -24.87 0.04 6.01
N ASP A 122 -25.94 -0.72 5.85
CA ASP A 122 -27.27 -0.26 6.25
C ASP A 122 -27.28 -0.03 7.78
N PRO A 123 -27.62 1.18 8.27
CA PRO A 123 -27.64 1.50 9.69
C PRO A 123 -28.46 0.56 10.58
N THR A 124 -29.41 -0.21 10.03
CA THR A 124 -30.11 -1.25 10.80
C THR A 124 -29.16 -2.31 11.37
N GLY A 125 -27.97 -2.48 10.76
CA GLY A 125 -26.93 -3.39 11.25
C GLY A 125 -26.20 -2.91 12.51
N PHE A 126 -26.28 -1.62 12.85
CA PHE A 126 -25.68 -1.09 14.10
C PHE A 126 -26.47 -1.47 15.35
N ILE A 127 -27.69 -1.96 15.19
CA ILE A 127 -28.56 -2.28 16.33
C ILE A 127 -27.95 -3.47 17.10
N PRO A 128 -27.67 -3.33 18.41
CA PRO A 128 -27.22 -4.44 19.23
C PRO A 128 -28.21 -5.59 19.13
N LEU A 129 -27.73 -6.76 18.73
CA LEU A 129 -28.57 -7.94 18.68
C LEU A 129 -28.62 -8.60 20.06
N PRO A 130 -29.78 -9.12 20.50
CA PRO A 130 -29.84 -9.95 21.70
C PRO A 130 -28.84 -11.12 21.64
N PRO A 131 -28.29 -11.58 22.77
CA PRO A 131 -27.40 -12.73 22.80
C PRO A 131 -28.02 -13.96 22.12
N GLY A 132 -27.25 -14.64 21.27
CA GLY A 132 -27.71 -15.82 20.53
C GLY A 132 -28.51 -15.52 19.25
N THR A 133 -28.74 -14.25 18.92
CA THR A 133 -29.39 -13.89 17.64
C THR A 133 -28.48 -14.27 16.47
N PRO A 134 -28.99 -14.97 15.45
CA PRO A 134 -28.26 -15.22 14.22
C PRO A 134 -27.79 -13.91 13.57
N ASP A 135 -26.74 -13.99 12.76
CA ASP A 135 -26.31 -12.86 11.95
C ASP A 135 -27.44 -12.44 10.99
N PRO A 136 -27.86 -11.15 11.02
CA PRO A 136 -28.94 -10.64 10.19
C PRO A 136 -28.56 -10.57 8.70
N GLY A 137 -27.27 -10.65 8.35
CA GLY A 137 -26.82 -10.51 6.97
C GLY A 137 -27.11 -9.10 6.44
N THR A 138 -26.75 -8.07 7.22
CA THR A 138 -27.01 -6.67 6.88
C THR A 138 -26.33 -6.31 5.56
N GLN A 139 -27.06 -5.65 4.65
CA GLN A 139 -26.46 -5.15 3.43
C GLN A 139 -25.45 -4.03 3.73
N GLY A 140 -24.45 -3.89 2.87
CA GLY A 140 -23.47 -2.83 2.96
C GLY A 140 -22.84 -2.50 1.61
N ASN A 141 -21.76 -1.73 1.65
CA ASN A 141 -21.01 -1.39 0.45
C ASN A 141 -19.82 -2.34 0.27
N GLY A 142 -20.02 -3.37 -0.54
CA GLY A 142 -18.97 -4.32 -0.92
C GLY A 142 -18.30 -4.02 -2.27
N GLU A 143 -18.55 -2.84 -2.82
CA GLU A 143 -17.95 -2.41 -4.09
C GLU A 143 -16.42 -2.32 -3.98
N PRO A 144 -15.68 -2.38 -5.11
CA PRO A 144 -14.23 -2.43 -5.08
C PRO A 144 -13.57 -1.26 -4.32
N LEU A 145 -12.63 -1.60 -3.44
CA LEU A 145 -11.79 -0.67 -2.72
C LEU A 145 -10.44 -0.54 -3.43
N THR A 146 -10.12 0.67 -3.87
CA THR A 146 -8.89 1.00 -4.59
C THR A 146 -7.95 1.77 -3.69
N ILE A 147 -6.67 1.41 -3.72
CA ILE A 147 -5.56 2.12 -3.09
C ILE A 147 -4.57 2.49 -4.19
N SER A 148 -4.36 3.77 -4.42
CA SER A 148 -3.34 4.27 -5.35
C SER A 148 -2.20 4.89 -4.55
N PHE A 149 -0.96 4.62 -4.94
CA PHE A 149 0.23 5.15 -4.26
C PHE A 149 0.79 6.33 -5.05
N ALA A 150 1.19 7.40 -4.34
CA ALA A 150 1.83 8.57 -4.95
C ALA A 150 3.16 8.23 -5.62
N GLN A 151 3.82 7.15 -5.16
CA GLN A 151 5.00 6.56 -5.79
C GLN A 151 4.84 5.03 -5.83
N PRO A 152 5.31 4.35 -6.90
CA PRO A 152 5.26 2.90 -6.97
C PRO A 152 5.98 2.23 -5.80
N VAL A 153 5.40 1.14 -5.28
CA VAL A 153 5.94 0.37 -4.15
C VAL A 153 6.40 -1.03 -4.59
N LEU A 154 7.21 -1.67 -3.75
CA LEU A 154 7.64 -3.07 -3.96
C LEU A 154 6.56 -4.07 -3.53
N GLY A 155 5.63 -3.66 -2.67
CA GLY A 155 4.53 -4.51 -2.25
C GLY A 155 3.59 -3.79 -1.30
N ALA A 156 2.37 -4.29 -1.21
CA ALA A 156 1.41 -3.84 -0.21
C ALA A 156 0.33 -4.90 0.03
N GLY A 157 -0.31 -4.86 1.20
CA GLY A 157 -1.37 -5.78 1.55
C GLY A 157 -2.08 -5.39 2.85
N THR A 158 -3.25 -5.98 3.06
CA THR A 158 -4.09 -5.74 4.24
C THR A 158 -4.90 -6.99 4.56
N GLN A 159 -5.47 -7.07 5.76
CA GLN A 159 -6.55 -8.03 5.97
C GLN A 159 -7.84 -7.49 5.37
N ILE A 160 -8.63 -8.38 4.80
CA ILE A 160 -9.89 -8.09 4.14
C ILE A 160 -10.98 -9.00 4.71
N ALA A 161 -12.14 -8.41 4.95
CA ALA A 161 -13.33 -9.12 5.42
C ALA A 161 -14.58 -8.51 4.80
N ILE A 162 -15.68 -9.26 4.88
CA ILE A 162 -17.02 -8.77 4.58
C ILE A 162 -17.90 -8.89 5.82
N ASP A 163 -18.87 -7.99 5.96
CA ASP A 163 -19.79 -7.96 7.11
C ASP A 163 -20.91 -9.00 7.02
N THR A 164 -20.52 -10.28 7.09
CA THR A 164 -21.45 -11.41 7.26
C THR A 164 -20.70 -12.62 7.82
N SER A 165 -21.42 -13.61 8.34
CA SER A 165 -20.87 -14.81 8.96
C SER A 165 -21.26 -16.09 8.23
N LYS A 166 -20.35 -17.07 8.24
CA LYS A 166 -20.55 -18.43 7.71
C LYS A 166 -20.84 -18.48 6.20
N LEU A 167 -20.53 -17.42 5.47
CA LEU A 167 -20.64 -17.40 4.01
C LEU A 167 -19.30 -17.80 3.39
N LYS A 168 -19.33 -18.73 2.43
CA LYS A 168 -18.17 -19.02 1.59
C LYS A 168 -18.05 -17.91 0.55
N VAL A 169 -16.92 -17.22 0.54
CA VAL A 169 -16.66 -16.15 -0.43
C VAL A 169 -15.25 -16.26 -0.99
N GLU A 170 -15.04 -15.62 -2.14
CA GLU A 170 -13.71 -15.34 -2.65
C GLU A 170 -13.38 -13.86 -2.45
N THR A 171 -12.14 -13.58 -2.08
CA THR A 171 -11.58 -12.23 -2.03
C THR A 171 -10.54 -12.06 -3.13
N PHE A 172 -10.59 -10.93 -3.83
CA PHE A 172 -9.77 -10.66 -5.01
C PHE A 172 -8.80 -9.50 -4.76
N LEU A 173 -7.61 -9.59 -5.36
CA LEU A 173 -6.60 -8.54 -5.41
C LEU A 173 -6.09 -8.38 -6.85
N ASN A 174 -6.33 -7.21 -7.43
CA ASN A 174 -5.74 -6.80 -8.69
C ASN A 174 -4.69 -5.71 -8.45
N ALA A 175 -3.52 -5.85 -9.06
CA ALA A 175 -2.44 -4.88 -8.97
C ALA A 175 -2.11 -4.29 -10.34
N PHE A 176 -1.86 -2.99 -10.39
CA PHE A 176 -1.60 -2.25 -11.61
C PHE A 176 -0.35 -1.40 -11.49
N ASP A 177 0.31 -1.17 -12.62
CA ASP A 177 1.37 -0.17 -12.75
C ASP A 177 0.81 1.25 -12.95
N SER A 178 1.71 2.23 -13.08
CA SER A 178 1.37 3.64 -13.25
C SER A 178 0.69 3.95 -14.60
N ASN A 179 0.81 3.06 -15.58
CA ASN A 179 0.16 3.16 -16.89
C ASN A 179 -1.18 2.40 -16.93
N ASN A 180 -1.67 1.93 -15.78
CA ASN A 180 -2.86 1.08 -15.64
C ASN A 180 -2.75 -0.31 -16.30
N ASN A 181 -1.54 -0.83 -16.54
CA ASN A 181 -1.38 -2.21 -16.97
C ASN A 181 -1.55 -3.15 -15.77
N LEU A 182 -2.25 -4.27 -15.98
CA LEU A 182 -2.40 -5.31 -14.95
C LEU A 182 -1.06 -6.04 -14.74
N LEU A 183 -0.54 -5.97 -13.52
CA LEU A 183 0.65 -6.69 -13.08
C LEU A 183 0.29 -8.11 -12.64
N GLY A 184 -0.79 -8.26 -11.87
CA GLY A 184 -1.29 -9.54 -11.37
C GLY A 184 -2.72 -9.46 -10.86
N SER A 185 -3.40 -10.60 -10.88
CA SER A 185 -4.76 -10.80 -10.38
C SER A 185 -4.77 -12.09 -9.56
N PHE A 186 -5.20 -12.00 -8.31
CA PHE A 186 -5.19 -13.11 -7.36
C PHE A 186 -6.54 -13.24 -6.67
N SER A 187 -6.90 -14.46 -6.31
CA SER A 187 -8.05 -14.75 -5.47
C SER A 187 -7.70 -15.73 -4.35
N VAL A 188 -8.35 -15.56 -3.20
CA VAL A 188 -8.25 -16.48 -2.07
C VAL A 188 -9.66 -16.82 -1.59
N PRO A 189 -10.04 -18.10 -1.54
CA PRO A 189 -11.30 -18.50 -0.92
C PRO A 189 -11.21 -18.39 0.60
N ASN A 190 -12.28 -17.93 1.24
CA ASN A 190 -12.39 -17.91 2.69
C ASN A 190 -13.83 -18.15 3.16
N ILE A 191 -14.00 -18.28 4.48
CA ILE A 191 -15.31 -18.32 5.13
C ILE A 191 -15.40 -17.05 5.97
N SER A 192 -16.43 -16.24 5.71
CA SER A 192 -16.65 -15.00 6.45
C SER A 192 -16.99 -15.28 7.92
N SER A 193 -16.57 -14.39 8.81
CA SER A 193 -16.75 -14.51 10.25
C SER A 193 -16.98 -13.13 10.86
N LEU A 194 -17.63 -13.12 12.02
CA LEU A 194 -17.87 -11.92 12.83
C LEU A 194 -17.41 -12.14 14.29
N ALA A 195 -16.49 -13.09 14.51
CA ALA A 195 -16.16 -13.64 15.83
C ALA A 195 -15.04 -12.91 16.61
N LEU A 196 -14.57 -11.76 16.12
CA LEU A 196 -13.51 -10.93 16.70
C LEU A 196 -12.27 -11.75 17.12
N ASP A 197 -11.77 -12.54 16.17
CA ASP A 197 -10.76 -13.59 16.40
C ASP A 197 -9.52 -13.44 15.51
N ASN A 198 -9.38 -12.31 14.81
CA ASN A 198 -8.33 -12.07 13.81
C ASN A 198 -8.30 -13.08 12.64
N SER A 199 -9.43 -13.73 12.33
CA SER A 199 -9.53 -14.66 11.19
C SER A 199 -9.73 -13.98 9.83
N ALA A 200 -9.81 -12.65 9.76
CA ALA A 200 -9.82 -11.91 8.50
C ALA A 200 -8.58 -12.27 7.65
N VAL A 201 -8.79 -12.58 6.37
CA VAL A 201 -7.71 -13.09 5.51
C VAL A 201 -6.76 -11.95 5.15
N PHE A 202 -5.45 -12.18 5.24
CA PHE A 202 -4.48 -11.23 4.71
C PHE A 202 -4.29 -11.46 3.21
N LEU A 203 -4.40 -10.39 2.43
CA LEU A 203 -4.20 -10.41 0.99
C LEU A 203 -3.25 -9.28 0.61
N GLY A 204 -2.10 -9.66 0.07
CA GLY A 204 -1.07 -8.73 -0.38
C GLY A 204 -0.38 -9.22 -1.64
N ILE A 205 0.42 -8.33 -2.21
CA ILE A 205 1.24 -8.59 -3.37
C ILE A 205 2.61 -8.00 -3.16
N ARG A 206 3.62 -8.68 -3.72
CA ARG A 206 4.99 -8.16 -3.79
C ARG A 206 5.53 -8.33 -5.21
N SER A 207 6.44 -7.43 -5.57
CA SER A 207 7.19 -7.44 -6.80
C SER A 207 8.69 -7.35 -6.53
N ASP A 208 9.49 -7.85 -7.47
CA ASP A 208 10.94 -7.70 -7.51
C ASP A 208 11.39 -6.29 -7.96
N THR A 209 10.48 -5.49 -8.51
CA THR A 209 10.72 -4.11 -8.91
C THR A 209 9.64 -3.19 -8.34
N PRO A 210 9.96 -1.90 -8.08
CA PRO A 210 8.97 -0.96 -7.54
C PRO A 210 8.05 -0.46 -8.67
N ASN A 211 7.05 -1.25 -9.01
CA ASN A 211 6.14 -0.96 -10.12
C ASN A 211 4.66 -0.97 -9.71
N ILE A 212 4.33 -1.41 -8.49
CA ILE A 212 2.95 -1.47 -8.01
C ILE A 212 2.49 -0.05 -7.69
N SER A 213 1.60 0.50 -8.50
CA SER A 213 1.08 1.86 -8.33
C SER A 213 -0.36 1.89 -7.83
N ARG A 214 -1.12 0.81 -8.04
CA ARG A 214 -2.51 0.72 -7.60
C ARG A 214 -2.92 -0.70 -7.26
N LEU A 215 -3.62 -0.87 -6.13
CA LEU A 215 -4.28 -2.11 -5.74
C LEU A 215 -5.79 -1.93 -5.76
N VAL A 216 -6.51 -2.99 -6.15
CA VAL A 216 -7.97 -3.06 -6.10
C VAL A 216 -8.36 -4.34 -5.36
N PHE A 217 -9.04 -4.16 -4.23
CA PHE A 217 -9.58 -5.23 -3.40
C PHE A 217 -11.08 -5.37 -3.64
N SER A 218 -11.58 -6.59 -3.72
CA SER A 218 -13.01 -6.86 -3.86
C SER A 218 -13.38 -8.26 -3.33
N SER A 219 -14.67 -8.57 -3.30
CA SER A 219 -15.18 -9.88 -2.89
C SER A 219 -16.27 -10.38 -3.84
N SER A 220 -16.49 -11.70 -3.88
CA SER A 220 -17.59 -12.34 -4.60
C SER A 220 -18.98 -12.05 -4.00
N ALA A 221 -19.06 -11.33 -2.88
CA ALA A 221 -20.30 -10.96 -2.22
C ALA A 221 -20.40 -9.43 -2.00
N PRO A 222 -20.53 -8.64 -3.10
CA PRO A 222 -20.50 -7.17 -3.04
C PRO A 222 -21.70 -6.54 -2.32
N GLN A 223 -22.74 -7.32 -2.01
CA GLN A 223 -23.89 -6.85 -1.23
C GLN A 223 -23.60 -6.65 0.26
N PHE A 224 -22.48 -7.15 0.77
CA PHE A 224 -22.05 -6.98 2.16
C PHE A 224 -20.91 -5.97 2.23
N GLY A 225 -20.85 -5.19 3.31
CA GLY A 225 -19.81 -4.17 3.47
C GLY A 225 -18.41 -4.79 3.40
N LEU A 226 -17.54 -4.23 2.55
CA LEU A 226 -16.12 -4.62 2.47
C LEU A 226 -15.33 -3.84 3.51
N ALA A 227 -14.49 -4.53 4.26
CA ALA A 227 -13.70 -3.96 5.33
C ALA A 227 -12.22 -4.31 5.15
N ILE A 228 -11.34 -3.37 5.46
CA ILE A 228 -9.90 -3.61 5.56
C ILE A 228 -9.32 -3.01 6.84
N ASN A 229 -8.32 -3.66 7.41
CA ASN A 229 -7.52 -3.07 8.50
C ASN A 229 -6.29 -2.37 7.93
N GLN A 230 -5.27 -2.17 8.76
CA GLN A 230 -4.04 -1.47 8.38
C GLN A 230 -3.45 -1.97 7.05
N VAL A 231 -3.06 -1.02 6.20
CA VAL A 231 -2.32 -1.32 4.96
C VAL A 231 -0.86 -1.42 5.33
N SER A 232 -0.25 -2.58 5.14
CA SER A 232 1.20 -2.77 5.24
C SER A 232 1.82 -2.54 3.87
N ILE A 233 2.89 -1.78 3.82
CA ILE A 233 3.52 -1.31 2.59
C ILE A 233 5.00 -1.65 2.66
N LEU A 234 5.52 -2.31 1.63
CA LEU A 234 6.94 -2.44 1.38
C LEU A 234 7.35 -1.29 0.46
N ALA A 235 7.69 -0.16 1.08
CA ALA A 235 8.10 1.05 0.38
C ALA A 235 9.51 0.90 -0.22
N VAL A 236 9.81 1.69 -1.24
CA VAL A 236 11.18 1.85 -1.72
C VAL A 236 11.90 2.77 -0.75
N PRO A 237 13.05 2.39 -0.17
CA PRO A 237 13.81 3.29 0.68
C PRO A 237 14.14 4.57 -0.09
N GLU A 238 13.82 5.73 0.48
CA GLU A 238 14.31 6.99 -0.08
C GLU A 238 15.84 6.93 -0.15
N SER A 239 16.38 7.32 -1.30
CA SER A 239 17.82 7.28 -1.52
C SER A 239 18.51 8.18 -0.48
N THR A 240 19.23 7.56 0.46
CA THR A 240 19.99 8.25 1.52
C THR A 240 21.12 9.13 0.94
N TYR A 241 21.37 9.03 -0.37
CA TYR A 241 22.37 9.82 -1.08
C TYR A 241 22.02 11.31 -1.17
N THR A 242 20.74 11.72 -1.12
CA THR A 242 20.37 13.14 -1.21
C THR A 242 20.83 13.93 0.02
N LEU A 243 20.72 13.34 1.22
CA LEU A 243 21.23 13.95 2.46
C LEU A 243 22.76 13.97 2.51
N ALA A 244 23.41 12.91 2.00
CA ALA A 244 24.86 12.84 1.94
C ALA A 244 25.43 13.93 1.00
N ILE A 245 24.84 14.16 -0.17
CA ILE A 245 25.29 15.20 -1.10
C ILE A 245 25.11 16.61 -0.51
N LEU A 246 24.03 16.86 0.24
CA LEU A 246 23.85 18.13 0.97
C LEU A 246 24.90 18.29 2.09
N ALA A 247 25.16 17.26 2.88
CA ALA A 247 26.15 17.31 3.95
C ALA A 247 27.59 17.50 3.44
N PHE A 248 27.98 16.79 2.38
CA PHE A 248 29.30 16.93 1.77
C PHE A 248 29.44 18.24 0.96
N GLY A 249 28.37 18.68 0.28
CA GLY A 249 28.36 19.92 -0.49
C GLY A 249 28.53 21.16 0.39
N VAL A 250 27.84 21.22 1.53
CA VAL A 250 27.98 22.32 2.51
C VAL A 250 29.35 22.27 3.19
N SER A 251 29.85 21.09 3.55
CA SER A 251 31.19 20.93 4.15
C SER A 251 32.31 21.38 3.21
N GLY A 252 32.21 21.03 1.92
CA GLY A 252 33.17 21.44 0.89
C GLY A 252 33.16 22.95 0.62
N ALA A 253 31.98 23.58 0.63
CA ALA A 253 31.85 25.04 0.45
C ALA A 253 32.43 25.82 1.64
N VAL A 254 32.19 25.36 2.87
CA VAL A 254 32.73 25.99 4.10
C VAL A 254 34.25 25.87 4.17
N LEU A 255 34.83 24.72 3.80
CA LEU A 255 36.28 24.52 3.76
C LEU A 255 36.96 25.42 2.71
N LYS A 256 36.33 25.58 1.53
CA LYS A 256 36.87 26.43 0.45
C LYS A 256 36.81 27.92 0.79
N LEU A 257 35.80 28.36 1.56
CA LEU A 257 35.71 29.73 2.06
C LEU A 257 36.79 30.04 3.12
N ARG A 258 37.08 29.09 4.02
CA ARG A 258 38.15 29.22 5.03
C ARG A 258 39.56 29.30 4.46
N GLN A 259 39.84 28.62 3.35
CA GLN A 259 41.17 28.69 2.71
C GLN A 259 41.43 30.02 2.01
N ARG A 260 40.38 30.76 1.63
CA ARG A 260 40.51 32.01 0.87
C ARG A 260 40.75 33.25 1.74
N THR A 261 40.62 33.12 3.07
CA THR A 261 40.70 34.23 4.04
C THR A 261 42.00 34.26 4.85
N TRP A 262 43.03 33.50 4.49
CA TRP A 262 44.35 33.65 5.11
C TRP A 262 45.11 34.80 4.42
N PRO A 263 45.41 35.92 5.09
CA PRO A 263 46.29 36.95 4.55
C PRO A 263 47.73 36.45 4.62
N ASN A 264 48.42 36.43 3.47
CA ASN A 264 49.88 36.38 3.44
C ASN A 264 50.41 37.71 3.98
N ASN A 265 50.78 37.76 5.25
CA ASN A 265 51.55 38.86 5.81
C ASN A 265 53.04 38.55 5.59
N TYR A 266 53.65 39.28 4.67
CA TYR A 266 55.08 39.60 4.69
C TYR A 266 55.31 40.84 5.55
#